data_AF-A0A1S6H5S5-F1
#
_entry.id   AF-A0A1S6H5S5-F1
#
_cell.length_a   1.000
_cell.length_b   1.000
_cell.length_c   1.000
_cell.angle_alpha   90.00
_cell.angle_beta   90.00
_cell.angle_gamma   90.00
#
_symmetry.space_group_name_H-M   'P 1'
#
loop_
_entity.id
_entity.type
_entity.pdbx_description
1 polymer ?
#
loop_
_entity_poly.entity_id
_entity_poly.type
_entity_poly.pdbx_seq_one_letter_code
_entity_poly.pdbx_strand_id
1 'polypeptide(L)'
;MAKAVFTHYDRIYGRSEVAPDDLAIYQTPQFARLNRVSLSAIPTWVQPTGVAASKAEHSRGVRFLAKLLVKSAHWRIKKEAVNIVLAATLHDIGTPPFSHLSEPFQIALTGQNHEEFSRKLLVNTEIGRVIRSQGGNLNTILSYIEGVNPPLSDLVNGSIDLDNLDNTLRFGQSVGLLASGSYYRPERLVKAFVFQKNGQLVLSGRYLDQIKAWERCRHQVYNYLYSRENLAPAAMLTRALHFAHRNGELDKNFFLKTDDGALHYLRGLNPKTAKLIHRAYHWQFYQEVFSFDRTVDAPVFPSMYDYTRFSGRLSDAIAQSFKLPPEDVAAIAQFDKGFRKIHLPILGRRRKFAHQPAKSPRFMIRVYVKSDDKVNLKKLKALVKKQIATIG
;
A
#
# COMPACT_ATOMS: atom_id res chain seq x y z
N MET A 1 -13.22 -32.24 -9.17
CA MET A 1 -12.86 -31.02 -8.43
C MET A 1 -12.46 -31.43 -7.03
N ALA A 2 -11.32 -30.96 -6.50
CA ALA A 2 -10.97 -31.24 -5.11
C ALA A 2 -12.06 -30.65 -4.18
N LYS A 3 -12.50 -31.42 -3.19
CA LYS A 3 -13.54 -31.01 -2.24
C LYS A 3 -13.02 -29.82 -1.42
N ALA A 4 -13.84 -28.80 -1.21
CA ALA A 4 -13.50 -27.68 -0.34
C ALA A 4 -13.15 -28.19 1.06
N VAL A 5 -12.08 -27.65 1.65
CA VAL A 5 -11.66 -28.01 3.01
C VAL A 5 -12.60 -27.39 4.03
N PHE A 6 -12.91 -26.10 3.86
CA PHE A 6 -13.91 -25.40 4.66
C PHE A 6 -14.50 -24.20 3.91
N THR A 7 -15.57 -23.64 4.47
CA THR A 7 -16.20 -22.40 3.99
C THR A 7 -15.76 -21.23 4.86
N HIS A 8 -15.36 -20.14 4.23
CA HIS A 8 -15.05 -18.86 4.86
C HIS A 8 -16.02 -17.79 4.36
N TYR A 9 -16.39 -16.84 5.22
CA TYR A 9 -17.20 -15.69 4.83
C TYR A 9 -16.31 -14.45 4.80
N ASP A 10 -15.96 -14.01 3.60
CA ASP A 10 -15.22 -12.78 3.39
C ASP A 10 -16.17 -11.57 3.51
N ARG A 11 -15.67 -10.46 4.07
CA ARG A 11 -16.48 -9.26 4.34
C ARG A 11 -17.00 -8.57 3.08
N ILE A 12 -16.29 -8.71 1.96
CA ILE A 12 -16.67 -8.12 0.66
C ILE A 12 -17.36 -9.15 -0.22
N TYR A 13 -16.77 -10.35 -0.34
CA TYR A 13 -17.20 -11.36 -1.30
C TYR A 13 -18.21 -12.36 -0.76
N GLY A 14 -18.49 -12.32 0.55
CA GLY A 14 -19.38 -13.25 1.21
C GLY A 14 -18.81 -14.67 1.23
N ARG A 15 -19.69 -15.67 1.01
CA ARG A 15 -19.32 -17.08 1.10
C ARG A 15 -18.27 -17.45 0.05
N SER A 16 -17.11 -17.92 0.51
CA SER A 16 -15.99 -18.39 -0.28
C SER A 16 -15.54 -19.76 0.19
N GLU A 17 -15.20 -20.64 -0.75
CA GLU A 17 -14.68 -21.98 -0.46
C GLU A 17 -13.16 -21.98 -0.48
N VAL A 18 -12.55 -22.60 0.52
CA VAL A 18 -11.09 -22.78 0.59
C VAL A 18 -10.75 -24.19 0.10
N ALA A 19 -10.10 -24.28 -1.05
CA ALA A 19 -9.62 -25.55 -1.61
C ALA A 19 -8.31 -26.01 -0.94
N PRO A 20 -7.92 -27.29 -1.05
CA PRO A 20 -6.64 -27.78 -0.50
C PRO A 20 -5.43 -26.97 -0.94
N ASP A 21 -5.37 -26.59 -2.23
CA ASP A 21 -4.29 -25.75 -2.78
C ASP A 21 -4.27 -24.33 -2.16
N ASP A 22 -5.44 -23.78 -1.80
CA ASP A 22 -5.51 -22.50 -1.13
C ASP A 22 -4.96 -22.62 0.29
N LEU A 23 -5.40 -23.65 1.01
CA LEU A 23 -5.00 -23.89 2.39
C LEU A 23 -3.49 -24.15 2.50
N ALA A 24 -2.91 -24.91 1.57
CA ALA A 24 -1.48 -25.18 1.53
C ALA A 24 -0.64 -23.88 1.47
N ILE A 25 -1.11 -22.86 0.75
CA ILE A 25 -0.46 -21.54 0.74
C ILE A 25 -0.66 -20.85 2.08
N TYR A 26 -1.89 -20.82 2.59
CA TYR A 26 -2.26 -20.07 3.79
C TYR A 26 -1.57 -20.57 5.06
N GLN A 27 -1.21 -21.85 5.10
CA GLN A 27 -0.52 -22.49 6.22
C GLN A 27 0.99 -22.24 6.23
N THR A 28 1.57 -21.77 5.13
CA THR A 28 3.01 -21.45 5.12
C THR A 28 3.31 -20.28 6.05
N PRO A 29 4.47 -20.28 6.75
CA PRO A 29 4.82 -19.21 7.68
C PRO A 29 4.91 -17.84 6.99
N GLN A 30 5.32 -17.81 5.72
CA GLN A 30 5.42 -16.58 4.93
C GLN A 30 4.04 -15.94 4.72
N PHE A 31 3.02 -16.72 4.34
CA PHE A 31 1.66 -16.21 4.18
C PHE A 31 0.99 -15.95 5.53
N ALA A 32 1.19 -16.84 6.50
CA ALA A 32 0.60 -16.72 7.83
C ALA A 32 1.01 -15.41 8.53
N ARG A 33 2.24 -14.93 8.29
CA ARG A 33 2.73 -13.61 8.72
C ARG A 33 1.77 -12.48 8.34
N LEU A 34 1.20 -12.52 7.13
CA LEU A 34 0.33 -11.45 6.62
C LEU A 34 -0.98 -11.31 7.41
N ASN A 35 -1.38 -12.28 8.24
CA ASN A 35 -2.53 -12.11 9.14
C ASN A 35 -2.25 -11.05 10.23
N ARG A 36 -0.97 -10.72 10.46
CA ARG A 36 -0.50 -9.76 11.47
C ARG A 36 0.24 -8.58 10.86
N VAL A 37 0.00 -8.33 9.57
CA VAL A 37 0.43 -7.13 8.86
C VAL A 37 -0.81 -6.44 8.37
N SER A 38 -1.01 -5.19 8.78
CA SER A 38 -2.15 -4.36 8.41
C SER A 38 -2.12 -4.00 6.93
N LEU A 39 -3.29 -3.98 6.29
CA LEU A 39 -3.48 -3.39 4.96
C LEU A 39 -3.16 -1.88 4.98
N SER A 40 -3.33 -1.24 6.13
CA SER A 40 -2.91 0.15 6.36
C SER A 40 -1.45 0.20 6.81
N ALA A 41 -0.76 1.26 6.43
CA ALA A 41 0.57 1.55 6.97
C ALA A 41 0.53 2.04 8.42
N ILE A 42 -0.63 2.55 8.84
CA ILE A 42 -0.95 2.76 10.25
C ILE A 42 -1.47 1.44 10.81
N PRO A 43 -0.76 0.80 11.75
CA PRO A 43 -1.15 -0.48 12.30
C PRO A 43 -2.38 -0.33 13.21
N THR A 44 -3.02 -1.45 13.51
CA THR A 44 -4.30 -1.53 14.23
C THR A 44 -4.30 -0.86 15.61
N TRP A 45 -3.15 -0.81 16.28
CA TRP A 45 -2.99 -0.17 17.60
C TRP A 45 -2.87 1.37 17.54
N VAL A 46 -2.73 1.95 16.36
CA VAL A 46 -2.61 3.42 16.15
C VAL A 46 -3.79 3.99 15.35
N GLN A 47 -4.48 3.17 14.58
CA GLN A 47 -5.49 3.63 13.62
C GLN A 47 -6.71 4.23 14.34
N PRO A 48 -7.03 5.54 14.15
CA PRO A 48 -8.06 6.20 14.94
C PRO A 48 -9.49 5.94 14.45
N THR A 49 -9.70 5.54 13.20
CA THR A 49 -11.05 5.40 12.60
C THR A 49 -11.60 3.97 12.58
N GLY A 50 -10.81 2.97 12.92
CA GLY A 50 -11.21 1.57 12.88
C GLY A 50 -10.04 0.63 12.66
N VAL A 51 -10.30 -0.67 12.58
CA VAL A 51 -9.24 -1.67 12.39
C VAL A 51 -9.16 -2.05 10.92
N ALA A 52 -8.08 -1.64 10.25
CA ALA A 52 -7.83 -2.04 8.88
C ALA A 52 -7.75 -3.58 8.77
N ALA A 53 -8.24 -4.12 7.66
CA ALA A 53 -8.09 -5.54 7.35
C ALA A 53 -6.61 -5.96 7.34
N SER A 54 -6.33 -7.24 7.55
CA SER A 54 -4.99 -7.78 7.36
C SER A 54 -4.62 -7.89 5.87
N LYS A 55 -3.33 -7.87 5.54
CA LYS A 55 -2.85 -8.20 4.20
C LYS A 55 -3.22 -9.62 3.79
N ALA A 56 -3.31 -10.56 4.73
CA ALA A 56 -3.81 -11.91 4.43
C ALA A 56 -5.26 -11.89 3.92
N GLU A 57 -6.16 -11.13 4.53
CA GLU A 57 -7.55 -10.97 4.06
C GLU A 57 -7.58 -10.36 2.65
N HIS A 58 -6.80 -9.31 2.43
CA HIS A 58 -6.63 -8.68 1.12
C HIS A 58 -6.13 -9.69 0.06
N SER A 59 -5.02 -10.38 0.32
CA SER A 59 -4.45 -11.37 -0.59
C SER A 59 -5.42 -12.51 -0.93
N ARG A 60 -6.23 -12.97 0.04
CA ARG A 60 -7.30 -13.95 -0.21
C ARG A 60 -8.38 -13.39 -1.12
N GLY A 61 -8.75 -12.13 -0.93
CA GLY A 61 -9.68 -11.41 -1.80
C GLY A 61 -9.19 -11.26 -3.24
N VAL A 62 -7.93 -10.83 -3.41
CA VAL A 62 -7.30 -10.70 -4.73
C VAL A 62 -7.17 -12.06 -5.41
N ARG A 63 -6.86 -13.13 -4.67
CA ARG A 63 -6.91 -14.52 -5.17
C ARG A 63 -8.30 -14.92 -5.66
N PHE A 64 -9.35 -14.58 -4.92
CA PHE A 64 -10.74 -14.83 -5.32
C PHE A 64 -11.06 -14.13 -6.65
N LEU A 65 -10.69 -12.85 -6.78
CA LEU A 65 -10.86 -12.10 -8.03
C LEU A 65 -10.08 -12.71 -9.19
N ALA A 66 -8.83 -13.13 -8.97
CA ALA A 66 -8.01 -13.79 -10.00
C ALA A 66 -8.64 -15.11 -10.49
N LYS A 67 -9.17 -15.93 -9.58
CA LYS A 67 -9.90 -17.16 -9.95
C LYS A 67 -11.15 -16.84 -10.76
N LEU A 68 -11.88 -15.79 -10.41
CA LEU A 68 -13.08 -15.36 -11.14
C LEU A 68 -12.74 -14.83 -12.54
N LEU A 69 -11.64 -14.07 -12.66
CA LEU A 69 -11.09 -13.62 -13.93
C LEU A 69 -10.83 -14.84 -14.82
N VAL A 70 -9.99 -15.78 -14.37
CA VAL A 70 -9.59 -16.98 -15.14
C VAL A 70 -10.80 -17.78 -15.64
N LYS A 71 -11.83 -17.97 -14.81
CA LYS A 71 -13.06 -18.70 -15.20
C LYS A 71 -13.77 -18.07 -16.40
N SER A 72 -13.79 -16.73 -16.45
CA SER A 72 -14.51 -15.96 -17.48
C SER A 72 -13.62 -15.45 -18.62
N ALA A 73 -12.30 -15.67 -18.53
CA ALA A 73 -11.33 -15.01 -19.37
C ALA A 73 -11.05 -15.70 -20.72
N HIS A 74 -10.40 -14.92 -21.59
CA HIS A 74 -9.85 -15.35 -22.87
C HIS A 74 -8.77 -16.44 -22.69
N TRP A 75 -8.53 -17.26 -23.73
CA TRP A 75 -7.61 -18.41 -23.66
C TRP A 75 -6.18 -18.05 -23.20
N ARG A 76 -5.70 -16.84 -23.51
CA ARG A 76 -4.37 -16.35 -23.09
C ARG A 76 -4.23 -16.32 -21.57
N ILE A 77 -5.25 -15.82 -20.87
CA ILE A 77 -5.29 -15.82 -19.39
C ILE A 77 -5.40 -17.25 -18.87
N LYS A 78 -6.17 -18.10 -19.55
CA LYS A 78 -6.33 -19.51 -19.14
C LYS A 78 -5.02 -20.30 -19.21
N LYS A 79 -4.13 -20.01 -20.17
CA LYS A 79 -2.80 -20.64 -20.25
C LYS A 79 -1.91 -20.31 -19.06
N GLU A 80 -2.00 -19.07 -18.54
CA GLU A 80 -1.21 -18.58 -17.41
C GLU A 80 -1.98 -18.60 -16.09
N ALA A 81 -3.10 -19.33 -16.03
CA ALA A 81 -4.06 -19.29 -14.93
C ALA A 81 -3.41 -19.51 -13.55
N VAL A 82 -2.56 -20.53 -13.43
CA VAL A 82 -1.86 -20.87 -12.18
C VAL A 82 -0.95 -19.72 -11.76
N ASN A 83 -0.13 -19.20 -12.67
CA ASN A 83 0.82 -18.13 -12.38
C ASN A 83 0.12 -16.82 -12.02
N ILE A 84 -0.95 -16.45 -12.71
CA ILE A 84 -1.74 -15.24 -12.42
C ILE A 84 -2.39 -15.35 -11.04
N VAL A 85 -3.03 -16.48 -10.73
CA VAL A 85 -3.70 -16.69 -9.44
C VAL A 85 -2.67 -16.69 -8.31
N LEU A 86 -1.51 -17.31 -8.48
CA LEU A 86 -0.44 -17.30 -7.48
C LEU A 86 0.18 -15.90 -7.32
N ALA A 87 0.48 -15.19 -8.40
CA ALA A 87 0.98 -13.81 -8.34
C ALA A 87 -0.03 -12.88 -7.62
N ALA A 88 -1.30 -12.95 -7.98
CA ALA A 88 -2.39 -12.23 -7.33
C ALA A 88 -2.47 -12.54 -5.82
N THR A 89 -2.26 -13.81 -5.43
CA THR A 89 -2.27 -14.24 -4.02
C THR A 89 -1.05 -13.72 -3.25
N LEU A 90 0.09 -13.57 -3.91
CA LEU A 90 1.40 -13.39 -3.26
C LEU A 90 2.00 -12.00 -3.49
N HIS A 91 1.32 -11.10 -4.20
CA HIS A 91 1.83 -9.78 -4.55
C HIS A 91 2.30 -8.96 -3.34
N ASP A 92 1.65 -9.16 -2.19
CA ASP A 92 1.91 -8.45 -0.95
C ASP A 92 2.79 -9.23 0.05
N ILE A 93 3.33 -10.40 -0.35
CA ILE A 93 4.06 -11.29 0.55
C ILE A 93 5.29 -10.61 1.17
N GLY A 94 5.95 -9.74 0.40
CA GLY A 94 7.13 -8.97 0.78
C GLY A 94 6.87 -7.71 1.57
N THR A 95 5.62 -7.34 1.89
CA THR A 95 5.36 -6.07 2.58
C THR A 95 5.96 -6.04 3.99
N PRO A 96 6.80 -5.05 4.34
CA PRO A 96 7.32 -4.89 5.70
C PRO A 96 6.22 -4.46 6.70
N PRO A 97 6.49 -4.55 8.02
CA PRO A 97 5.60 -3.96 9.02
C PRO A 97 5.41 -2.46 8.75
N PHE A 98 4.22 -1.93 9.03
CA PHE A 98 3.85 -0.54 8.71
C PHE A 98 3.92 -0.20 7.21
N SER A 99 3.88 -1.21 6.34
CA SER A 99 3.77 -1.10 4.88
C SER A 99 4.68 -0.01 4.28
N HIS A 100 4.10 1.01 3.64
CA HIS A 100 4.84 2.05 2.93
C HIS A 100 5.63 3.01 3.84
N LEU A 101 5.44 2.98 5.16
CA LEU A 101 6.26 3.79 6.09
C LEU A 101 7.65 3.18 6.29
N SER A 102 7.75 1.84 6.27
CA SER A 102 9.02 1.12 6.47
C SER A 102 9.80 0.90 5.17
N GLU A 103 9.09 0.82 4.04
CA GLU A 103 9.70 0.57 2.73
C GLU A 103 10.84 1.53 2.35
N PRO A 104 10.75 2.87 2.57
CA PRO A 104 11.86 3.78 2.33
C PRO A 104 13.16 3.34 3.03
N PHE A 105 13.05 2.88 4.28
CA PHE A 105 14.19 2.43 5.07
C PHE A 105 14.67 1.04 4.65
N GLN A 106 13.77 0.19 4.16
CA GLN A 106 14.12 -1.09 3.55
C GLN A 106 14.99 -0.89 2.31
N ILE A 107 14.55 0.01 1.42
CA ILE A 107 15.29 0.36 0.20
C ILE A 107 16.67 0.93 0.59
N ALA A 108 16.71 1.83 1.56
CA ALA A 108 17.98 2.42 2.03
C ALA A 108 18.98 1.39 2.57
N LEU A 109 18.49 0.36 3.29
CA LEU A 109 19.34 -0.64 3.94
C LEU A 109 19.70 -1.83 3.04
N THR A 110 18.81 -2.20 2.13
CA THR A 110 18.93 -3.45 1.37
C THR A 110 19.07 -3.24 -0.13
N GLY A 111 18.82 -2.03 -0.62
CA GLY A 111 18.64 -1.74 -2.04
C GLY A 111 17.35 -2.30 -2.62
N GLN A 112 16.47 -2.88 -1.80
CA GLN A 112 15.29 -3.63 -2.26
C GLN A 112 13.97 -3.02 -1.82
N ASN A 113 13.05 -2.85 -2.76
CA ASN A 113 11.64 -2.53 -2.47
C ASN A 113 10.85 -3.79 -2.04
N HIS A 114 9.56 -3.66 -1.72
CA HIS A 114 8.76 -4.82 -1.27
C HIS A 114 8.52 -5.89 -2.36
N GLU A 115 8.47 -5.49 -3.63
CA GLU A 115 8.33 -6.42 -4.76
C GLU A 115 9.60 -7.28 -4.91
N GLU A 116 10.78 -6.66 -4.88
CA GLU A 116 12.08 -7.33 -4.94
C GLU A 116 12.34 -8.17 -3.68
N PHE A 117 11.84 -7.72 -2.52
CA PHE A 117 11.92 -8.47 -1.27
C PHE A 117 11.02 -9.70 -1.27
N SER A 118 9.92 -9.70 -2.04
CA SER A 118 9.07 -10.87 -2.23
C SER A 118 9.86 -12.07 -2.76
N ARG A 119 10.88 -11.85 -3.61
CA ARG A 119 11.79 -12.89 -4.07
C ARG A 119 12.42 -13.68 -2.92
N LYS A 120 12.86 -13.01 -1.84
CA LYS A 120 13.47 -13.66 -0.67
C LYS A 120 12.47 -14.56 0.09
N LEU A 121 11.19 -14.17 0.09
CA LEU A 121 10.15 -14.95 0.74
C LEU A 121 9.64 -16.10 -0.11
N LEU A 122 9.83 -16.05 -1.44
CA LEU A 122 9.34 -17.05 -2.37
C LEU A 122 10.41 -18.06 -2.80
N VAL A 123 11.70 -17.68 -2.84
CA VAL A 123 12.80 -18.55 -3.28
C VAL A 123 13.32 -19.38 -2.10
N ASN A 124 13.41 -20.70 -2.28
CA ASN A 124 13.96 -21.66 -1.30
C ASN A 124 13.25 -21.66 0.06
N THR A 125 11.97 -21.29 0.08
CA THR A 125 11.09 -21.30 1.24
C THR A 125 10.02 -22.37 1.13
N GLU A 126 9.27 -22.59 2.23
CA GLU A 126 8.13 -23.50 2.24
C GLU A 126 7.07 -23.09 1.20
N ILE A 127 6.74 -21.79 1.14
CA ILE A 127 5.81 -21.27 0.12
C ILE A 127 6.33 -21.46 -1.30
N GLY A 128 7.66 -21.35 -1.52
CA GLY A 128 8.29 -21.67 -2.80
C GLY A 128 8.09 -23.12 -3.24
N ARG A 129 8.11 -24.07 -2.29
CA ARG A 129 7.81 -25.49 -2.57
C ARG A 129 6.34 -25.69 -2.91
N VAL A 130 5.43 -25.06 -2.16
CA VAL A 130 3.97 -25.10 -2.41
C VAL A 130 3.62 -24.51 -3.78
N ILE A 131 4.26 -23.41 -4.19
CA ILE A 131 4.09 -22.83 -5.52
C ILE A 131 4.42 -23.85 -6.62
N ARG A 132 5.58 -24.53 -6.50
CA ARG A 132 6.03 -25.52 -7.48
C ARG A 132 5.11 -26.75 -7.51
N SER A 133 4.64 -27.23 -6.36
CA SER A 133 3.73 -28.37 -6.31
C SER A 133 2.35 -28.07 -6.94
N GLN A 134 1.95 -26.80 -6.99
CA GLN A 134 0.74 -26.34 -7.69
C GLN A 134 0.98 -26.06 -9.19
N GLY A 135 2.17 -26.35 -9.73
CA GLY A 135 2.54 -26.08 -11.12
C GLY A 135 2.91 -24.62 -11.42
N GLY A 136 3.13 -23.80 -10.39
CA GLY A 136 3.52 -22.40 -10.54
C GLY A 136 4.99 -22.24 -10.96
N ASN A 137 5.24 -21.33 -11.90
CA ASN A 137 6.58 -20.90 -12.27
C ASN A 137 6.97 -19.65 -11.47
N LEU A 138 7.99 -19.77 -10.62
CA LEU A 138 8.39 -18.71 -9.70
C LEU A 138 8.87 -17.44 -10.41
N ASN A 139 9.61 -17.58 -11.53
CA ASN A 139 10.09 -16.43 -12.28
C ASN A 139 8.94 -15.69 -12.97
N THR A 140 7.98 -16.43 -13.54
CA THR A 140 6.78 -15.83 -14.12
C THR A 140 5.95 -15.11 -13.06
N ILE A 141 5.72 -15.73 -11.90
CA ILE A 141 4.99 -15.14 -10.78
C ILE A 141 5.64 -13.84 -10.33
N LEU A 142 6.96 -13.85 -10.11
CA LEU A 142 7.70 -12.65 -9.73
C LEU A 142 7.62 -11.56 -10.81
N SER A 143 7.71 -11.93 -12.10
CA SER A 143 7.56 -10.96 -13.20
C SER A 143 6.19 -10.29 -13.24
N TYR A 144 5.14 -10.97 -12.76
CA TYR A 144 3.80 -10.39 -12.64
C TYR A 144 3.67 -9.48 -11.42
N ILE A 145 4.28 -9.85 -10.29
CA ILE A 145 4.30 -9.03 -9.08
C ILE A 145 5.10 -7.74 -9.33
N GLU A 146 6.28 -7.85 -9.93
CA GLU A 146 7.20 -6.73 -10.25
C GLU A 146 6.70 -5.85 -11.42
N GLY A 147 5.59 -6.20 -12.08
CA GLY A 147 5.04 -5.40 -13.18
C GLY A 147 5.77 -5.52 -14.52
N VAL A 148 6.86 -6.29 -14.61
CA VAL A 148 7.81 -6.29 -15.76
C VAL A 148 7.41 -7.16 -16.96
N ASN A 149 6.24 -7.82 -16.93
CA ASN A 149 5.78 -8.71 -18.00
C ASN A 149 4.36 -8.37 -18.52
N PRO A 150 4.16 -7.16 -19.09
CA PRO A 150 2.89 -6.77 -19.66
C PRO A 150 2.60 -7.57 -20.94
N PRO A 151 1.33 -7.82 -21.28
CA PRO A 151 0.14 -7.23 -20.66
C PRO A 151 -0.43 -8.04 -19.49
N LEU A 152 0.18 -9.16 -19.09
CA LEU A 152 -0.37 -10.01 -18.03
C LEU A 152 -0.01 -9.50 -16.63
N SER A 153 1.18 -8.90 -16.46
CA SER A 153 1.53 -8.23 -15.21
C SER A 153 0.57 -7.08 -14.87
N ASP A 154 -0.01 -6.39 -15.85
CA ASP A 154 -1.00 -5.32 -15.64
C ASP A 154 -2.28 -5.79 -14.91
N LEU A 155 -2.52 -7.10 -14.84
CA LEU A 155 -3.62 -7.67 -14.05
C LEU A 155 -3.33 -7.68 -12.54
N VAL A 156 -2.05 -7.63 -12.14
CA VAL A 156 -1.60 -7.69 -10.74
C VAL A 156 -0.95 -6.37 -10.31
N ASN A 157 -0.17 -5.76 -11.20
CA ASN A 157 0.55 -4.50 -11.00
C ASN A 157 0.28 -3.56 -12.19
N GLY A 158 -0.91 -2.97 -12.20
CA GLY A 158 -1.41 -2.09 -13.24
C GLY A 158 -1.89 -0.76 -12.67
N SER A 159 -2.48 0.11 -13.50
CA SER A 159 -3.11 1.36 -13.01
C SER A 159 -4.46 1.13 -12.34
N ILE A 160 -5.11 0.07 -12.80
CA ILE A 160 -6.33 -0.53 -12.27
C ILE A 160 -6.11 -2.02 -12.50
N ASP A 161 -5.96 -2.76 -11.42
CA ASP A 161 -5.58 -4.18 -11.40
C ASP A 161 -6.37 -4.90 -10.31
N LEU A 162 -6.18 -6.22 -10.18
CA LEU A 162 -6.90 -7.03 -9.19
C LEU A 162 -6.58 -6.63 -7.74
N ASP A 163 -5.36 -6.16 -7.45
CA ASP A 163 -5.01 -5.62 -6.14
C ASP A 163 -5.88 -4.39 -5.84
N ASN A 164 -5.88 -3.39 -6.73
CA ASN A 164 -6.54 -2.13 -6.48
C ASN A 164 -8.08 -2.26 -6.47
N LEU A 165 -8.62 -3.28 -7.12
CA LEU A 165 -10.05 -3.60 -7.07
C LEU A 165 -10.48 -4.14 -5.69
N ASP A 166 -9.60 -4.80 -4.95
CA ASP A 166 -9.88 -5.25 -3.59
C ASP A 166 -9.45 -4.19 -2.56
N ASN A 167 -8.19 -3.73 -2.62
CA ASN A 167 -7.56 -2.95 -1.55
C ASN A 167 -8.33 -1.71 -1.15
N THR A 168 -8.89 -1.00 -2.13
CA THR A 168 -9.51 0.31 -1.94
C THR A 168 -10.84 0.12 -1.23
N LEU A 169 -11.65 -0.83 -1.70
CA LEU A 169 -12.93 -1.13 -1.08
C LEU A 169 -12.74 -1.78 0.29
N ARG A 170 -11.79 -2.73 0.40
CA ARG A 170 -11.50 -3.46 1.63
C ARG A 170 -11.01 -2.53 2.73
N PHE A 171 -10.02 -1.69 2.43
CA PHE A 171 -9.53 -0.69 3.38
C PHE A 171 -10.69 0.18 3.85
N GLY A 172 -11.39 0.84 2.92
CA GLY A 172 -12.43 1.79 3.26
C GLY A 172 -13.58 1.18 4.07
N GLN A 173 -13.99 -0.06 3.80
CA GLN A 173 -14.99 -0.75 4.61
C GLN A 173 -14.43 -1.17 5.98
N SER A 174 -13.20 -1.70 6.03
CA SER A 174 -12.60 -2.19 7.28
C SER A 174 -12.38 -1.09 8.32
N VAL A 175 -12.00 0.10 7.88
CA VAL A 175 -11.80 1.26 8.76
C VAL A 175 -13.05 2.14 8.91
N GLY A 176 -14.22 1.65 8.51
CA GLY A 176 -15.50 2.34 8.71
C GLY A 176 -15.75 3.58 7.85
N LEU A 177 -14.94 3.83 6.81
CA LEU A 177 -15.11 4.98 5.91
C LEU A 177 -16.20 4.76 4.86
N LEU A 178 -16.45 3.49 4.50
CA LEU A 178 -17.36 3.09 3.44
C LEU A 178 -18.41 2.13 3.99
N ALA A 179 -19.67 2.34 3.61
CA ALA A 179 -20.72 1.37 3.86
C ALA A 179 -20.51 0.09 3.03
N SER A 180 -20.98 -1.05 3.54
CA SER A 180 -20.95 -2.32 2.80
C SER A 180 -21.74 -2.21 1.49
N GLY A 181 -21.23 -2.81 0.42
CA GLY A 181 -21.85 -2.78 -0.92
C GLY A 181 -21.81 -1.43 -1.65
N SER A 182 -21.11 -0.42 -1.11
CA SER A 182 -21.00 0.90 -1.74
C SER A 182 -20.03 0.94 -2.93
N TYR A 183 -20.17 1.97 -3.77
CA TYR A 183 -19.37 2.29 -4.95
C TYR A 183 -19.44 1.29 -6.13
N TYR A 184 -18.77 0.14 -6.03
CA TYR A 184 -18.61 -0.82 -7.14
C TYR A 184 -18.56 -2.25 -6.61
N ARG A 185 -18.70 -3.23 -7.52
CA ARG A 185 -18.63 -4.65 -7.19
C ARG A 185 -17.39 -5.26 -7.85
N PRO A 186 -16.30 -5.52 -7.11
CA PRO A 186 -15.05 -6.02 -7.70
C PRO A 186 -15.25 -7.30 -8.53
N GLU A 187 -16.11 -8.21 -8.07
CA GLU A 187 -16.48 -9.45 -8.76
C GLU A 187 -17.23 -9.26 -10.09
N ARG A 188 -17.80 -8.07 -10.31
CA ARG A 188 -18.34 -7.66 -11.62
C ARG A 188 -17.29 -6.93 -12.44
N LEU A 189 -16.56 -6.00 -11.83
CA LEU A 189 -15.59 -5.15 -12.52
C LEU A 189 -14.38 -5.95 -13.03
N VAL A 190 -14.02 -7.08 -12.43
CA VAL A 190 -12.99 -7.99 -12.95
C VAL A 190 -13.28 -8.46 -14.39
N LYS A 191 -14.54 -8.51 -14.80
CA LYS A 191 -14.94 -8.87 -16.18
C LYS A 191 -14.66 -7.77 -17.20
N ALA A 192 -14.21 -6.58 -16.76
CA ALA A 192 -13.81 -5.51 -17.64
C ALA A 192 -12.49 -5.81 -18.36
N PHE A 193 -11.59 -6.59 -17.76
CA PHE A 193 -10.32 -6.97 -18.36
C PHE A 193 -10.53 -7.93 -19.53
N VAL A 194 -10.28 -7.48 -20.76
CA VAL A 194 -10.49 -8.27 -21.97
C VAL A 194 -9.33 -8.13 -22.94
N PHE A 195 -9.01 -9.23 -23.63
CA PHE A 195 -8.02 -9.23 -24.70
C PHE A 195 -8.68 -8.92 -26.05
N GLN A 196 -8.08 -7.99 -26.79
CA GLN A 196 -8.39 -7.77 -28.21
C GLN A 196 -7.78 -8.88 -29.08
N LYS A 197 -8.25 -9.01 -30.33
CA LYS A 197 -7.73 -10.01 -31.28
C LYS A 197 -6.22 -9.87 -31.53
N ASN A 198 -5.70 -8.64 -31.50
CA ASN A 198 -4.28 -8.33 -31.65
C ASN A 198 -3.43 -8.63 -30.39
N GLY A 199 -4.04 -9.16 -29.31
CA GLY A 199 -3.34 -9.49 -28.07
C GLY A 199 -3.18 -8.35 -27.08
N GLN A 200 -3.73 -7.16 -27.35
CA GLN A 200 -3.73 -6.05 -26.39
C GLN A 200 -4.75 -6.29 -25.27
N LEU A 201 -4.32 -6.11 -24.01
CA LEU A 201 -5.23 -6.04 -22.86
C LEU A 201 -5.89 -4.66 -22.80
N VAL A 202 -7.21 -4.64 -22.62
CA VAL A 202 -8.00 -3.42 -22.53
C VAL A 202 -9.08 -3.56 -21.46
N LEU A 203 -9.68 -2.44 -21.08
CA LEU A 203 -10.89 -2.41 -20.26
C LEU A 203 -12.13 -2.27 -21.16
N SER A 204 -13.11 -3.15 -20.97
CA SER A 204 -14.39 -3.05 -21.66
C SER A 204 -15.20 -1.88 -21.14
N GLY A 205 -15.52 -0.94 -22.03
CA GLY A 205 -16.37 0.22 -21.75
C GLY A 205 -17.81 -0.14 -21.35
N ARG A 206 -18.21 -1.43 -21.42
CA ARG A 206 -19.47 -1.91 -20.81
C ARG A 206 -19.50 -1.74 -19.29
N TYR A 207 -18.32 -1.64 -18.66
CA TYR A 207 -18.17 -1.46 -17.22
C TYR A 207 -17.73 -0.03 -16.86
N LEU A 208 -17.90 0.94 -17.76
CA LEU A 208 -17.43 2.32 -17.56
C LEU A 208 -17.95 2.93 -16.25
N ASP A 209 -19.22 2.68 -15.89
CA ASP A 209 -19.79 3.20 -14.65
C ASP A 209 -19.14 2.60 -13.40
N GLN A 210 -18.77 1.31 -13.44
CA GLN A 210 -18.03 0.67 -12.35
C GLN A 210 -16.58 1.13 -12.28
N ILE A 211 -15.93 1.37 -13.42
CA ILE A 211 -14.58 1.96 -13.47
C ILE A 211 -14.61 3.35 -12.80
N LYS A 212 -15.55 4.20 -13.21
CA LYS A 212 -15.74 5.53 -12.61
C LYS A 212 -16.09 5.45 -11.12
N ALA A 213 -16.87 4.46 -10.71
CA ALA A 213 -17.22 4.26 -9.31
C ALA A 213 -16.02 3.78 -8.48
N TRP A 214 -15.17 2.90 -9.03
CA TRP A 214 -13.88 2.54 -8.44
C TRP A 214 -13.00 3.78 -8.25
N GLU A 215 -12.90 4.66 -9.24
CA GLU A 215 -12.15 5.92 -9.12
C GLU A 215 -12.68 6.82 -8.00
N ARG A 216 -14.01 6.98 -7.88
CA ARG A 216 -14.62 7.75 -6.79
C ARG A 216 -14.34 7.12 -5.41
N CYS A 217 -14.40 5.79 -5.31
CA CYS A 217 -14.07 5.07 -4.08
C CYS A 217 -12.62 5.31 -3.68
N ARG A 218 -11.70 5.16 -4.65
CA ARG A 218 -10.28 5.45 -4.49
C ARG A 218 -10.06 6.88 -4.03
N HIS A 219 -10.74 7.85 -4.65
CA HIS A 219 -10.61 9.24 -4.25
C HIS A 219 -11.01 9.47 -2.78
N GLN A 220 -12.14 8.91 -2.33
CA GLN A 220 -12.56 9.05 -0.93
C GLN A 220 -11.56 8.40 0.04
N VAL A 221 -11.09 7.20 -0.27
CA VAL A 221 -10.08 6.50 0.54
C VAL A 221 -8.79 7.30 0.63
N TYR A 222 -8.29 7.82 -0.49
CA TYR A 222 -7.06 8.62 -0.48
C TYR A 222 -7.24 9.98 0.21
N ASN A 223 -8.42 10.60 0.16
CA ASN A 223 -8.71 11.80 0.95
C ASN A 223 -8.56 11.52 2.46
N TYR A 224 -8.98 10.35 2.93
CA TYR A 224 -8.72 9.91 4.29
C TYR A 224 -7.24 9.62 4.55
N LEU A 225 -6.55 8.92 3.66
CA LEU A 225 -5.12 8.62 3.83
C LEU A 225 -4.25 9.90 3.95
N TYR A 226 -4.70 11.01 3.34
CA TYR A 226 -4.07 12.32 3.46
C TYR A 226 -4.73 13.26 4.48
N SER A 227 -5.66 12.76 5.29
CA SER A 227 -6.28 13.54 6.36
C SER A 227 -5.34 13.67 7.55
N ARG A 228 -5.61 14.64 8.43
CA ARG A 228 -4.81 14.86 9.64
C ARG A 228 -4.82 13.61 10.54
N GLU A 229 -5.96 12.95 10.65
CA GLU A 229 -6.19 11.78 11.49
C GLU A 229 -5.28 10.60 11.08
N ASN A 230 -5.03 10.43 9.77
CA ASN A 230 -4.13 9.38 9.28
C ASN A 230 -2.66 9.84 9.22
N LEU A 231 -2.40 11.10 8.86
CA LEU A 231 -1.04 11.60 8.66
C LEU A 231 -0.29 11.91 9.96
N ALA A 232 -0.97 12.35 11.01
CA ALA A 232 -0.32 12.60 12.30
C ALA A 232 0.36 11.33 12.88
N PRO A 233 -0.32 10.18 13.00
CA PRO A 233 0.35 8.95 13.41
C PRO A 233 1.39 8.46 12.40
N ALA A 234 1.15 8.60 11.09
CA ALA A 234 2.16 8.26 10.07
C ALA A 234 3.46 9.05 10.27
N ALA A 235 3.34 10.34 10.59
CA ALA A 235 4.48 11.23 10.80
C ALA A 235 5.30 10.77 12.00
N MET A 236 4.64 10.42 13.10
CA MET A 236 5.28 9.92 14.31
C MET A 236 5.98 8.58 14.08
N LEU A 237 5.33 7.62 13.43
CA LEU A 237 5.92 6.32 13.11
C LEU A 237 7.11 6.45 12.15
N THR A 238 6.97 7.25 11.10
CA THR A 238 8.06 7.55 10.15
C THR A 238 9.24 8.21 10.87
N ARG A 239 8.97 9.13 11.80
CA ARG A 239 10.00 9.77 12.61
C ARG A 239 10.71 8.79 13.54
N ALA A 240 9.98 7.84 14.12
CA ALA A 240 10.55 6.79 14.97
C ALA A 240 11.47 5.85 14.16
N LEU A 241 11.03 5.44 12.96
CA LEU A 241 11.84 4.66 12.02
C LEU A 241 13.07 5.43 11.55
N HIS A 242 12.94 6.75 11.31
CA HIS A 242 14.05 7.60 10.94
C HIS A 242 15.15 7.64 12.01
N PHE A 243 14.80 7.76 13.30
CA PHE A 243 15.80 7.71 14.38
C PHE A 243 16.45 6.35 14.51
N ALA A 244 15.65 5.27 14.45
CA ALA A 244 16.18 3.91 14.51
C ALA A 244 17.16 3.65 13.34
N HIS A 245 16.80 4.06 12.13
CA HIS A 245 17.66 3.93 10.95
C HIS A 245 18.96 4.73 11.10
N ARG A 246 18.87 6.00 11.52
CA ARG A 246 20.03 6.89 11.69
C ARG A 246 21.02 6.38 12.74
N ASN A 247 20.53 5.69 13.76
CA ASN A 247 21.36 5.08 14.80
C ASN A 247 21.90 3.69 14.43
N GLY A 248 21.58 3.16 13.25
CA GLY A 248 22.00 1.82 12.83
C GLY A 248 21.26 0.68 13.55
N GLU A 249 20.09 0.97 14.14
CA GLU A 249 19.31 0.03 14.95
C GLU A 249 18.22 -0.70 14.15
N LEU A 250 18.08 -0.44 12.84
CA LEU A 250 17.23 -1.23 11.95
C LEU A 250 18.08 -2.21 11.16
N ASP A 251 17.77 -3.51 11.28
CA ASP A 251 18.40 -4.57 10.49
C ASP A 251 17.46 -5.13 9.41
N LYS A 252 17.99 -6.00 8.55
CA LYS A 252 17.21 -6.67 7.50
C LYS A 252 16.06 -7.54 8.04
N ASN A 253 16.15 -8.02 9.28
CA ASN A 253 15.15 -8.89 9.89
C ASN A 253 13.95 -8.08 10.39
N PHE A 254 14.10 -6.79 10.65
CA PHE A 254 12.99 -5.88 10.94
C PHE A 254 11.90 -5.95 9.87
N PHE A 255 12.28 -5.97 8.59
CA PHE A 255 11.36 -6.00 7.46
C PHE A 255 10.60 -7.33 7.30
N LEU A 256 11.01 -8.38 8.01
CA LEU A 256 10.34 -9.68 8.07
C LEU A 256 9.37 -9.80 9.25
N LYS A 257 9.27 -8.78 10.11
CA LYS A 257 8.39 -8.82 11.29
C LYS A 257 6.92 -8.62 10.91
N THR A 258 6.05 -8.92 11.86
CA THR A 258 4.65 -8.48 11.89
C THR A 258 4.57 -7.07 12.49
N ASP A 259 3.41 -6.41 12.40
CA ASP A 259 3.25 -5.05 12.96
C ASP A 259 3.44 -5.03 14.48
N ASP A 260 3.00 -6.08 15.18
CA ASP A 260 3.23 -6.24 16.62
C ASP A 260 4.69 -6.55 16.94
N GLY A 261 5.35 -7.38 16.13
CA GLY A 261 6.77 -7.68 16.30
C GLY A 261 7.63 -6.42 16.10
N ALA A 262 7.25 -5.57 15.15
CA ALA A 262 7.87 -4.28 14.92
C ALA A 262 7.60 -3.30 16.06
N LEU A 263 6.38 -3.25 16.61
CA LEU A 263 6.07 -2.47 17.80
C LEU A 263 6.97 -2.85 18.99
N HIS A 264 7.08 -4.14 19.29
CA HIS A 264 7.93 -4.62 20.39
C HIS A 264 9.41 -4.30 20.15
N TYR A 265 9.88 -4.47 18.91
CA TYR A 265 11.24 -4.15 18.53
C TYR A 265 11.56 -2.67 18.74
N LEU A 266 10.74 -1.77 18.18
CA LEU A 266 11.00 -0.32 18.23
C LEU A 266 10.89 0.26 19.65
N ARG A 267 10.12 -0.35 20.55
CA ARG A 267 10.06 0.04 21.97
C ARG A 267 11.37 -0.17 22.72
N GLY A 268 12.20 -1.12 22.28
CA GLY A 268 13.48 -1.45 22.91
C GLY A 268 14.69 -0.72 22.33
N LEU A 269 14.49 0.19 21.37
CA LEU A 269 15.57 0.95 20.73
C LEU A 269 15.89 2.24 21.49
N ASN A 270 16.68 3.12 20.89
CA ASN A 270 17.04 4.42 21.43
C ASN A 270 15.84 5.19 22.04
N PRO A 271 16.09 6.05 23.06
CA PRO A 271 15.02 6.75 23.77
C PRO A 271 14.07 7.58 22.90
N LYS A 272 14.55 8.16 21.78
CA LYS A 272 13.71 8.98 20.89
C LYS A 272 12.71 8.12 20.14
N THR A 273 13.16 6.99 19.58
CA THR A 273 12.28 6.01 18.94
C THR A 273 11.28 5.45 19.94
N ALA A 274 11.75 4.98 21.10
CA ALA A 274 10.87 4.40 22.13
C ALA A 274 9.78 5.38 22.59
N LYS A 275 10.13 6.65 22.79
CA LYS A 275 9.19 7.72 23.21
C LYS A 275 8.13 8.03 22.15
N LEU A 276 8.50 8.07 20.87
CA LEU A 276 7.55 8.25 19.76
C LEU A 276 6.57 7.07 19.66
N ILE A 277 7.08 5.85 19.76
CA ILE A 277 6.26 4.63 19.72
C ILE A 277 5.32 4.55 20.92
N HIS A 278 5.80 4.90 22.12
CA HIS A 278 4.97 4.98 23.32
C HIS A 278 3.82 5.97 23.13
N ARG A 279 4.11 7.20 22.68
CA ARG A 279 3.08 8.22 22.42
C ARG A 279 2.08 7.78 21.37
N ALA A 280 2.53 7.24 20.24
CA ALA A 280 1.65 6.76 19.18
C ALA A 280 0.75 5.62 19.68
N TYR A 281 1.28 4.71 20.50
CA TYR A 281 0.51 3.61 21.10
C TYR A 281 -0.55 4.09 22.09
N HIS A 282 -0.28 5.16 22.83
CA HIS A 282 -1.24 5.78 23.75
C HIS A 282 -2.07 6.90 23.10
N TRP A 283 -2.06 6.99 21.77
CA TRP A 283 -2.82 7.98 20.99
C TRP A 283 -2.55 9.43 21.37
N GLN A 284 -1.34 9.70 21.88
CA GLN A 284 -0.82 11.04 22.14
C GLN A 284 -0.29 11.64 20.82
N PHE A 285 -1.17 11.78 19.84
CA PHE A 285 -0.83 12.23 18.49
C PHE A 285 -0.43 13.69 18.45
N TYR A 286 0.47 14.01 17.53
CA TYR A 286 0.95 15.37 17.33
C TYR A 286 -0.11 16.26 16.68
N GLN A 287 -0.06 17.54 17.00
CA GLN A 287 -0.91 18.55 16.40
C GLN A 287 -0.30 19.07 15.12
N GLU A 288 -1.13 19.18 14.09
CA GLU A 288 -0.73 19.85 12.85
C GLU A 288 -0.62 21.35 13.09
N VAL A 289 0.57 21.91 12.88
CA VAL A 289 0.85 23.34 13.07
C VAL A 289 1.14 24.06 11.77
N PHE A 290 1.36 23.32 10.68
CA PHE A 290 1.55 23.89 9.36
C PHE A 290 1.17 22.91 8.26
N SER A 291 0.49 23.43 7.23
CA SER A 291 0.18 22.73 6.01
C SER A 291 0.55 23.57 4.78
N PHE A 292 1.03 22.90 3.75
CA PHE A 292 1.32 23.45 2.44
C PHE A 292 0.91 22.46 1.37
N ASP A 293 0.26 22.96 0.33
CA ASP A 293 -0.19 22.18 -0.82
C ASP A 293 0.13 22.95 -2.09
N ARG A 294 0.72 22.28 -3.07
CA ARG A 294 0.97 22.83 -4.40
C ARG A 294 0.62 21.80 -5.46
N THR A 295 -0.31 22.15 -6.34
CA THR A 295 -0.53 21.39 -7.58
C THR A 295 0.69 21.52 -8.46
N VAL A 296 1.17 20.40 -8.99
CA VAL A 296 2.32 20.38 -9.90
C VAL A 296 1.87 19.76 -11.21
N ASP A 297 1.99 20.53 -12.29
CA ASP A 297 1.77 20.00 -13.63
C ASP A 297 3.03 19.25 -14.09
N ALA A 298 2.84 18.04 -14.62
CA ALA A 298 3.90 17.14 -15.04
C ALA A 298 5.01 16.94 -13.96
N PRO A 299 4.66 16.44 -12.76
CA PRO A 299 5.63 16.28 -11.68
C PRO A 299 6.71 15.25 -12.03
N VAL A 300 7.97 15.60 -11.75
CA VAL A 300 9.04 14.62 -11.57
C VAL A 300 8.91 14.10 -10.15
N PHE A 301 8.66 12.80 -9.98
CA PHE A 301 8.49 12.20 -8.66
C PHE A 301 9.85 11.73 -8.12
N PRO A 302 10.38 12.34 -7.04
CA PRO A 302 11.44 11.74 -6.24
C PRO A 302 11.12 10.31 -5.79
N SER A 303 12.16 9.54 -5.44
CA SER A 303 11.94 8.21 -4.85
C SER A 303 11.24 8.32 -3.49
N MET A 304 10.58 7.25 -3.05
CA MET A 304 9.98 7.21 -1.71
C MET A 304 11.00 7.46 -0.59
N TYR A 305 12.24 7.05 -0.80
CA TYR A 305 13.33 7.31 0.12
C TYR A 305 13.71 8.80 0.16
N ASP A 306 13.71 9.49 -0.98
CA ASP A 306 14.02 10.93 -1.02
C ASP A 306 13.01 11.77 -0.25
N TYR A 307 11.71 11.48 -0.40
CA TYR A 307 10.65 12.12 0.40
C TYR A 307 10.85 11.92 1.90
N THR A 308 11.16 10.68 2.29
CA THR A 308 11.34 10.30 3.69
C THR A 308 12.58 10.96 4.29
N ARG A 309 13.68 11.00 3.53
CA ARG A 309 14.92 11.69 3.91
C ARG A 309 14.70 13.19 4.04
N PHE A 310 13.98 13.81 3.10
CA PHE A 310 13.64 15.23 3.18
C PHE A 310 12.75 15.53 4.40
N SER A 311 11.72 14.71 4.63
CA SER A 311 10.83 14.81 5.80
C SER A 311 11.61 14.75 7.13
N GLY A 312 12.59 13.85 7.24
CA GLY A 312 13.50 13.76 8.39
C GLY A 312 14.37 15.01 8.58
N ARG A 313 15.02 15.50 7.51
CA ARG A 313 15.82 16.73 7.55
C ARG A 313 15.00 17.96 7.92
N LEU A 314 13.79 18.07 7.37
CA LEU A 314 12.87 19.16 7.69
C LEU A 314 12.47 19.13 9.17
N SER A 315 12.18 17.94 9.70
CA SER A 315 11.88 17.75 11.12
C SER A 315 13.04 18.19 12.02
N ASP A 316 14.28 17.79 11.66
CA ASP A 316 15.50 18.20 12.39
C ASP A 316 15.71 19.72 12.35
N ALA A 317 15.56 20.35 11.19
CA ALA A 317 15.73 21.78 11.03
C ALA A 317 14.70 22.59 11.85
N ILE A 318 13.46 22.10 11.92
CA ILE A 318 12.40 22.71 12.74
C ILE A 318 12.74 22.55 14.22
N ALA A 319 13.07 21.33 14.67
CA ALA A 319 13.44 21.08 16.07
C ALA A 319 14.60 21.99 16.50
N GLN A 320 15.65 22.11 15.68
CA GLN A 320 16.79 22.99 15.95
C GLN A 320 16.39 24.48 16.00
N SER A 321 15.60 24.96 15.03
CA SER A 321 15.23 26.39 14.94
C SER A 321 14.34 26.85 16.09
N PHE A 322 13.54 25.94 16.65
CA PHE A 322 12.63 26.21 17.76
C PHE A 322 13.13 25.70 19.12
N LYS A 323 14.33 25.10 19.17
CA LYS A 323 14.91 24.49 20.39
C LYS A 323 13.99 23.45 21.04
N LEU A 324 13.28 22.69 20.21
CA LEU A 324 12.39 21.60 20.65
C LEU A 324 13.17 20.28 20.68
N PRO A 325 12.79 19.32 21.54
CA PRO A 325 13.29 17.95 21.45
C PRO A 325 13.08 17.38 20.04
N PRO A 326 14.08 16.77 19.38
CA PRO A 326 13.96 16.28 18.01
C PRO A 326 12.81 15.30 17.78
N GLU A 327 12.48 14.52 18.81
CA GLU A 327 11.38 13.58 18.77
C GLU A 327 10.01 14.23 18.91
N ASP A 328 9.91 15.47 19.40
CA ASP A 328 8.65 16.20 19.57
C ASP A 328 8.19 16.89 18.26
N VAL A 329 8.96 16.74 17.18
CA VAL A 329 8.68 17.30 15.84
C VAL A 329 8.72 16.22 14.77
N ALA A 330 7.69 16.20 13.91
CA ALA A 330 7.64 15.36 12.72
C ALA A 330 7.06 16.13 11.54
N ALA A 331 7.67 16.01 10.37
CA ALA A 331 7.16 16.54 9.11
C ALA A 331 6.93 15.40 8.12
N ILE A 332 5.97 15.58 7.22
CA ILE A 332 5.75 14.72 6.05
C ILE A 332 5.79 15.62 4.81
N ALA A 333 6.54 15.18 3.80
CA ALA A 333 6.58 15.77 2.48
C ALA A 333 6.39 14.67 1.43
N GLN A 334 5.34 14.74 0.62
CA GLN A 334 5.02 13.70 -0.38
C GLN A 334 4.07 14.23 -1.46
N PHE A 335 3.90 13.48 -2.54
CA PHE A 335 2.83 13.71 -3.51
C PHE A 335 1.60 12.88 -3.18
N ASP A 336 0.41 13.43 -3.48
CA ASP A 336 -0.80 12.62 -3.47
C ASP A 336 -0.84 11.63 -4.64
N LYS A 337 -1.29 10.41 -4.32
CA LYS A 337 -1.48 9.28 -5.24
C LYS A 337 -2.96 9.00 -5.54
N GLY A 338 -3.84 9.94 -5.16
CA GLY A 338 -5.30 9.78 -5.26
C GLY A 338 -5.81 9.81 -6.70
N PHE A 339 -5.12 10.52 -7.60
CA PHE A 339 -5.47 10.65 -9.01
C PHE A 339 -4.43 9.94 -9.87
N ARG A 340 -4.78 8.75 -10.39
CA ARG A 340 -3.91 7.94 -11.25
C ARG A 340 -4.47 7.91 -12.66
N LYS A 341 -3.62 8.07 -13.67
CA LYS A 341 -4.00 7.83 -15.06
C LYS A 341 -4.19 6.34 -15.29
N ILE A 342 -5.35 5.95 -15.83
CA ILE A 342 -5.56 4.59 -16.28
C ILE A 342 -4.78 4.40 -17.58
N HIS A 343 -3.78 3.51 -17.55
CA HIS A 343 -2.91 3.27 -18.70
C HIS A 343 -3.55 2.32 -19.72
N LEU A 344 -4.40 1.39 -19.28
CA LEU A 344 -5.12 0.48 -20.16
C LEU A 344 -6.17 1.24 -20.99
N PRO A 345 -6.25 1.01 -22.31
CA PRO A 345 -7.30 1.60 -23.14
C PRO A 345 -8.68 1.16 -22.68
N ILE A 346 -9.65 2.09 -22.66
CA ILE A 346 -11.05 1.79 -22.36
C ILE A 346 -11.85 1.77 -23.67
N LEU A 347 -12.34 0.61 -24.07
CA LEU A 347 -12.99 0.40 -25.37
C LEU A 347 -14.48 0.09 -25.23
N GLY A 348 -15.33 1.00 -25.70
CA GLY A 348 -16.76 0.75 -25.92
C GLY A 348 -17.04 0.03 -27.24
N ARG A 349 -18.30 -0.31 -27.49
CA ARG A 349 -18.72 -1.04 -28.72
C ARG A 349 -18.43 -0.28 -30.02
N ARG A 350 -18.42 1.05 -29.97
CA ARG A 350 -18.17 1.94 -31.14
C ARG A 350 -17.28 3.16 -30.82
N ARG A 351 -16.78 3.29 -29.59
CA ARG A 351 -16.05 4.48 -29.12
C ARG A 351 -14.86 4.07 -28.25
N LYS A 352 -13.74 4.76 -28.40
CA LYS A 352 -12.62 4.70 -27.45
C LYS A 352 -12.81 5.80 -26.41
N PHE A 353 -12.57 5.51 -25.15
CA PHE A 353 -12.59 6.51 -24.09
C PHE A 353 -11.14 6.79 -23.68
N ALA A 354 -10.70 8.05 -23.87
CA ALA A 354 -9.44 8.51 -23.33
C ALA A 354 -9.64 8.80 -21.83
N HIS A 355 -8.87 8.14 -20.98
CA HIS A 355 -8.87 8.45 -19.55
C HIS A 355 -7.96 9.64 -19.29
N GLN A 356 -8.49 10.63 -18.57
CA GLN A 356 -7.72 11.72 -18.00
C GLN A 356 -7.98 11.73 -16.49
N PRO A 357 -6.93 11.80 -15.65
CA PRO A 357 -7.08 12.00 -14.22
C PRO A 357 -7.92 13.25 -13.93
N ALA A 358 -8.76 13.21 -12.90
CA ALA A 358 -9.61 14.35 -12.56
C ALA A 358 -8.83 15.58 -12.08
N LYS A 359 -7.59 15.42 -11.59
CA LYS A 359 -6.70 16.49 -11.14
C LYS A 359 -5.24 16.12 -11.39
N SER A 360 -4.39 17.14 -11.55
CA SER A 360 -2.93 16.99 -11.48
C SER A 360 -2.52 16.57 -10.05
N PRO A 361 -1.41 15.83 -9.90
CA PRO A 361 -0.87 15.47 -8.58
C PRO A 361 -0.50 16.71 -7.77
N ARG A 362 -0.61 16.60 -6.45
CA ARG A 362 -0.32 17.67 -5.51
C ARG A 362 0.82 17.27 -4.60
N PHE A 363 1.84 18.11 -4.54
CA PHE A 363 2.87 18.03 -3.54
C PHE A 363 2.35 18.66 -2.24
N MET A 364 2.49 17.94 -1.13
CA MET A 364 2.07 18.39 0.18
C MET A 364 3.22 18.34 1.18
N ILE A 365 3.24 19.33 2.07
CA ILE A 365 4.03 19.33 3.29
C ILE A 365 3.10 19.52 4.47
N ARG A 366 3.30 18.73 5.51
CA ARG A 366 2.63 18.84 6.80
C ARG A 366 3.68 18.84 7.90
N VAL A 367 3.49 19.68 8.91
CA VAL A 367 4.36 19.72 10.10
C VAL A 367 3.50 19.49 11.33
N TYR A 368 3.95 18.56 12.15
CA TYR A 368 3.33 18.13 13.38
C TYR A 368 4.29 18.35 14.55
N VAL A 369 3.76 18.84 15.67
CA VAL A 369 4.50 18.99 16.93
C VAL A 369 3.70 18.42 18.09
N LYS A 370 4.38 18.06 19.18
CA LYS A 370 3.71 17.68 20.43
C LYS A 370 2.80 18.83 20.92
N SER A 371 1.59 18.50 21.38
CA SER A 371 0.51 19.47 21.71
C SER A 371 0.90 20.66 22.59
N ASP A 372 1.87 20.49 23.49
CA ASP A 372 2.27 21.55 24.44
C ASP A 372 3.34 22.49 23.87
N ASP A 373 3.94 22.14 22.73
CA ASP A 373 5.05 22.88 22.15
C ASP A 373 4.54 24.05 21.30
N LYS A 374 5.04 25.25 21.59
CA LYS A 374 4.67 26.47 20.88
C LYS A 374 5.64 26.77 19.74
N VAL A 375 5.12 26.89 18.53
CA VAL A 375 5.86 27.34 17.35
C VAL A 375 5.31 28.66 16.81
N ASN A 376 6.19 29.61 16.52
CA ASN A 376 5.82 30.83 15.82
C ASN A 376 5.58 30.52 14.33
N LEU A 377 4.33 30.63 13.88
CA LEU A 377 3.91 30.25 12.53
C LEU A 377 4.62 31.06 11.42
N LYS A 378 4.91 32.34 11.64
CA LYS A 378 5.63 33.17 10.66
C LYS A 378 7.05 32.67 10.46
N LYS A 379 7.75 32.36 11.55
CA LYS A 379 9.11 31.77 11.52
C LYS A 379 9.10 30.37 10.90
N LEU A 380 8.11 29.54 11.23
CA LEU A 380 7.98 28.18 10.69
C LEU A 380 7.75 28.23 9.16
N LYS A 381 6.82 29.07 8.69
CA LYS A 381 6.56 29.26 7.26
C LYS A 381 7.80 29.71 6.50
N ALA A 382 8.59 30.65 7.06
CA ALA A 382 9.83 31.10 6.45
C ALA A 382 10.88 29.97 6.37
N LEU A 383 11.02 29.19 7.44
CA LEU A 383 11.93 28.04 7.49
C LEU A 383 11.53 26.96 6.47
N VAL A 384 10.26 26.56 6.43
CA VAL A 384 9.77 25.54 5.48
C VAL A 384 9.98 26.00 4.05
N LYS A 385 9.66 27.26 3.71
CA LYS A 385 9.93 27.83 2.37
C LYS A 385 11.41 27.77 1.99
N LYS A 386 12.31 28.10 2.94
CA LYS A 386 13.76 28.01 2.73
C LYS A 386 14.18 26.56 2.44
N GLN A 387 13.61 25.59 3.15
CA GLN A 387 13.93 24.17 2.95
C GLN A 387 13.39 23.64 1.61
N ILE A 388 12.18 24.03 1.19
CA ILE A 388 11.61 23.66 -0.12
C ILE A 388 12.54 24.12 -1.26
N ALA A 389 13.06 25.35 -1.18
CA ALA A 389 13.97 25.90 -2.19
C ALA A 389 15.28 25.11 -2.37
N THR A 390 15.64 24.23 -1.42
CA THR A 390 16.85 23.39 -1.52
C THR A 390 16.67 22.11 -2.34
N ILE A 391 15.44 21.81 -2.80
CA ILE A 391 15.10 20.52 -3.41
C ILE A 391 14.99 20.61 -4.95
N GLY A 392 15.04 21.82 -5.53
CA GLY A 392 14.82 22.06 -6.97
C GLY A 392 13.35 22.21 -7.29
#